data_AF-A0A9X0CSV6-F1
#
_entry.id   AF-A0A9X0CSV6-F1
#
_cell.length_a   1.000
_cell.length_b   1.000
_cell.length_c   1.000
_cell.angle_alpha   90.00
_cell.angle_beta   90.00
_cell.angle_gamma   90.00
#
_symmetry.space_group_name_H-M   'P 1'
#
loop_
_entity.id
_entity.type
_entity.pdbx_description
1 polymer ?
#
loop_
_entity_poly.entity_id
_entity_poly.type
_entity_poly.pdbx_seq_one_letter_code
_entity_poly.pdbx_strand_id
1 'polypeptide(L)'
;MSGVPSKNFAWAAEGLREIDQGHARGNRKALVVRSWLQTLLKKHGGIVQRHCGKVILFGFLALIVSAIGLIKAELETNAENLWIEVDGRLEKELEYTKKALGEGYGGTNELLIQTPNMEGTNILSVKAMQRHLDILSRVTNISVEMFDQTWTMKDICYTLSLPPMNMGSLDDTLSQLMPCVMITPLDCFWDGAKPLGPHIKVDLAPGSNKNSPGTNLKWKRLNPMELVNEMKVVVPELYEKMMGLLKEAGITSGYMEKPCLDPYDPECPKTASNYKTKKKPDIGVELTGGCQGFAKKVSGLA
;
A
#
# COMPACT_ATOMS: atom_id res chain seq x y z
N MET A 1 17.48 -68.05 31.98
CA MET A 1 16.21 -68.81 31.94
C MET A 1 15.81 -69.03 33.38
N SER A 2 14.70 -68.54 33.91
CA SER A 2 13.35 -68.46 33.35
C SER A 2 12.66 -67.21 33.89
N GLY A 3 12.16 -66.37 32.98
CA GLY A 3 11.30 -65.23 33.33
C GLY A 3 10.05 -65.73 34.04
N VAL A 4 9.81 -65.20 35.23
CA VAL A 4 8.50 -65.31 35.88
C VAL A 4 7.51 -64.60 34.95
N PRO A 5 6.47 -65.28 34.44
CA PRO A 5 5.49 -64.63 33.60
C PRO A 5 4.82 -63.56 34.47
N SER A 6 4.90 -62.29 34.06
CA SER A 6 4.06 -61.26 34.67
C SER A 6 2.62 -61.71 34.44
N LYS A 7 1.98 -62.28 35.46
CA LYS A 7 0.53 -62.48 35.46
C LYS A 7 -0.05 -61.10 35.27
N ASN A 8 -0.47 -60.81 34.05
CA ASN A 8 -1.11 -59.56 33.69
C ASN A 8 -2.39 -59.48 34.51
N PHE A 9 -2.34 -58.81 35.66
CA PHE A 9 -3.54 -58.41 36.39
C PHE A 9 -4.24 -57.34 35.55
N ALA A 10 -4.90 -57.77 34.48
CA ALA A 10 -5.67 -56.89 33.60
C ALA A 10 -6.74 -56.14 34.41
N TRP A 11 -7.26 -56.77 35.47
CA TRP A 11 -8.23 -56.19 36.39
C TRP A 11 -7.64 -55.94 37.78
N ALA A 12 -7.63 -54.67 38.18
CA ALA A 12 -6.99 -54.17 39.40
C ALA A 12 -7.72 -54.61 40.67
N ALA A 13 -9.00 -54.98 40.62
CA ALA A 13 -9.66 -55.54 41.79
C ALA A 13 -9.25 -56.98 42.08
N GLU A 14 -8.78 -57.75 41.08
CA GLU A 14 -8.18 -59.05 41.34
C GLU A 14 -6.82 -58.88 42.05
N GLY A 15 -6.05 -57.88 41.62
CA GLY A 15 -4.81 -57.48 42.32
C GLY A 15 -5.05 -56.94 43.73
N LEU A 16 -6.18 -56.26 43.98
CA LEU A 16 -6.58 -55.84 45.32
C LEU A 16 -6.97 -57.04 46.20
N ARG A 17 -7.66 -58.04 45.63
CA ARG A 17 -8.07 -59.28 46.32
C ARG A 17 -6.87 -60.14 46.73
N GLU A 18 -5.85 -60.23 45.89
CA GLU A 18 -4.58 -60.93 46.20
C GLU A 18 -3.78 -60.21 47.30
N ILE A 19 -3.84 -58.87 47.38
CA ILE A 19 -3.25 -58.10 48.49
C ILE A 19 -4.05 -58.32 49.78
N ASP A 20 -5.38 -58.30 49.71
CA ASP A 20 -6.25 -58.50 50.88
C ASP A 20 -6.19 -59.96 51.41
N GLN A 21 -5.91 -60.96 50.55
CA GLN A 21 -5.65 -62.37 50.93
C GLN A 21 -4.22 -62.63 51.43
N GLY A 22 -3.33 -61.64 51.37
CA GLY A 22 -1.95 -61.73 51.86
C GLY A 22 -0.96 -62.42 50.91
N HIS A 23 -1.36 -62.75 49.68
CA HIS A 23 -0.50 -63.37 48.67
C HIS A 23 0.41 -62.37 47.94
N ALA A 24 0.14 -61.07 48.04
CA ALA A 24 0.93 -60.01 47.41
C ALA A 24 1.06 -58.76 48.30
N ARG A 25 2.11 -57.96 48.09
CA ARG A 25 2.31 -56.64 48.73
C ARG A 25 2.38 -55.55 47.68
N GLY A 26 1.72 -54.41 47.91
CA GLY A 26 1.71 -53.28 46.98
C GLY A 26 0.96 -52.05 47.49
N ASN A 27 0.94 -50.97 46.69
CA ASN A 27 0.25 -49.72 47.05
C ASN A 27 -1.28 -49.86 46.88
N ARG A 28 -1.95 -50.19 47.99
CA ARG A 28 -3.40 -50.43 48.04
C ARG A 28 -4.23 -49.26 47.51
N LYS A 29 -3.88 -48.02 47.86
CA LYS A 29 -4.63 -46.82 47.46
C LYS A 29 -4.65 -46.66 45.93
N ALA A 30 -3.50 -46.87 45.27
CA ALA A 30 -3.39 -46.80 43.82
C ALA A 30 -4.22 -47.88 43.12
N LEU A 31 -4.23 -49.11 43.66
CA LEU A 31 -5.03 -50.22 43.12
C LEU A 31 -6.54 -50.03 43.29
N VAL A 32 -6.97 -49.42 44.39
CA VAL A 32 -8.38 -49.05 44.60
C VAL A 32 -8.85 -48.04 43.56
N VAL A 33 -8.08 -46.97 43.32
CA VAL A 33 -8.39 -45.95 42.30
C VAL A 33 -8.45 -46.58 40.90
N ARG A 34 -7.47 -47.44 40.57
CA ARG A 34 -7.43 -48.15 39.29
C ARG A 34 -8.62 -49.10 39.12
N SER A 35 -8.98 -49.84 40.16
CA SER A 35 -10.13 -50.76 40.16
C SER A 35 -11.45 -50.02 39.95
N TRP A 36 -11.61 -48.89 40.63
CA TRP A 36 -12.77 -48.01 40.46
C TRP A 36 -12.88 -47.49 39.01
N LEU A 37 -11.77 -46.96 38.45
CA LEU A 37 -11.74 -46.48 37.07
C LEU A 37 -12.03 -47.59 36.06
N GLN A 38 -11.44 -48.78 36.25
CA GLN A 38 -11.68 -49.94 35.38
C GLN A 38 -13.13 -50.44 35.48
N THR A 39 -13.75 -50.39 36.66
CA THR A 39 -15.16 -50.74 36.84
C THR A 39 -16.07 -49.74 36.14
N LEU A 40 -15.76 -48.44 36.23
CA LEU A 40 -16.49 -47.37 35.58
C LEU A 40 -16.38 -47.48 34.05
N LEU A 41 -15.18 -47.65 33.51
CA LEU A 41 -14.95 -47.86 32.07
C LEU A 41 -15.62 -49.15 31.57
N LYS A 42 -15.59 -50.24 32.34
CA LYS A 42 -16.29 -51.49 31.98
C LYS A 42 -17.81 -51.29 31.95
N LYS A 43 -18.37 -50.54 32.90
CA LYS A 43 -19.79 -50.20 32.93
C LYS A 43 -20.20 -49.37 31.71
N HIS A 44 -19.45 -48.30 31.39
CA HIS A 44 -19.70 -47.49 30.19
C HIS A 44 -19.49 -48.28 28.90
N GLY A 45 -18.43 -49.09 28.82
CA GLY A 45 -18.17 -49.98 27.69
C GLY A 45 -19.28 -51.00 27.48
N GLY A 46 -19.87 -51.54 28.55
CA GLY A 46 -21.04 -52.42 28.46
C GLY A 46 -22.28 -51.73 27.91
N ILE A 47 -22.51 -50.45 28.27
CA ILE A 47 -23.59 -49.63 27.72
C ILE A 47 -23.36 -49.35 26.22
N VAL A 48 -22.12 -49.01 25.84
CA VAL A 48 -21.73 -48.80 24.44
C VAL A 48 -21.88 -50.08 23.64
N GLN A 49 -21.47 -51.24 24.16
CA GLN A 49 -21.62 -52.53 23.49
C GLN A 49 -23.10 -52.89 23.28
N ARG A 50 -23.96 -52.64 24.28
CA ARG A 50 -25.41 -52.90 24.19
C ARG A 50 -26.12 -51.93 23.23
N HIS A 51 -25.63 -50.71 23.09
CA HIS A 51 -26.24 -49.65 22.26
C HIS A 51 -25.29 -49.14 21.16
N CYS A 52 -24.47 -50.01 20.59
CA CYS A 52 -23.39 -49.68 19.65
C CYS A 52 -23.87 -48.76 18.51
N GLY A 53 -24.92 -49.16 17.79
CA GLY A 53 -25.45 -48.36 16.67
C GLY A 53 -26.01 -47.00 17.08
N LYS A 54 -26.69 -46.90 18.25
CA LYS A 54 -27.24 -45.63 18.73
C LYS A 54 -26.14 -44.66 19.11
N VAL A 55 -25.11 -45.14 19.83
CA VAL A 55 -23.97 -44.32 20.26
C VAL A 55 -23.19 -43.79 19.05
N ILE A 56 -22.93 -44.64 18.06
CA ILE A 56 -22.26 -44.24 16.81
C ILE A 56 -23.11 -43.21 16.05
N LEU A 57 -24.41 -43.46 15.88
CA LEU A 57 -25.30 -42.54 15.16
C LEU A 57 -25.34 -41.15 15.80
N PHE A 58 -25.56 -41.08 17.12
CA PHE A 58 -25.58 -39.79 17.83
C PHE A 58 -24.21 -39.10 17.84
N GLY A 59 -23.12 -39.87 17.95
CA GLY A 59 -21.76 -39.33 17.87
C GLY A 59 -21.44 -38.71 16.50
N PHE A 60 -21.74 -39.44 15.41
CA PHE A 60 -21.56 -38.91 14.06
C PHE A 60 -22.47 -37.70 13.80
N LEU A 61 -23.73 -37.74 14.25
CA LEU A 61 -24.65 -36.61 14.09
C LEU A 61 -24.14 -35.36 14.81
N ALA A 62 -23.61 -35.50 16.04
CA ALA A 62 -22.99 -34.38 16.75
C ALA A 62 -21.78 -33.82 15.99
N LEU A 63 -20.89 -34.67 15.47
CA LEU A 63 -19.74 -34.23 14.68
C LEU A 63 -20.14 -33.54 13.38
N ILE A 64 -21.19 -34.04 12.68
CA ILE A 64 -21.73 -33.41 11.47
C ILE A 64 -22.28 -32.02 11.79
N VAL A 65 -23.05 -31.89 12.88
CA VAL A 65 -23.58 -30.59 13.33
C VAL A 65 -22.44 -29.60 13.66
N SER A 66 -21.39 -30.06 14.34
CA SER A 66 -20.20 -29.24 14.59
C SER A 66 -19.45 -28.86 13.31
N ALA A 67 -19.36 -29.77 12.33
CA ALA A 67 -18.71 -29.51 11.05
C ALA A 67 -19.47 -28.48 10.19
N ILE A 68 -20.80 -28.42 10.30
CA ILE A 68 -21.60 -27.36 9.65
C ILE A 68 -21.20 -25.97 10.17
N GLY A 69 -20.77 -25.85 11.42
CA GLY A 69 -20.25 -24.60 11.98
C GLY A 69 -19.03 -24.05 11.25
N LEU A 70 -18.21 -24.93 10.62
CA LEU A 70 -17.01 -24.53 9.88
C LEU A 70 -17.35 -23.79 8.58
N ILE A 71 -18.55 -23.95 8.03
CA ILE A 71 -18.99 -23.18 6.86
C ILE A 71 -19.07 -21.68 7.19
N LYS A 72 -19.30 -21.33 8.46
CA LYS A 72 -19.34 -19.94 8.94
C LYS A 72 -17.98 -19.44 9.43
N ALA A 73 -16.90 -20.20 9.24
CA ALA A 73 -15.57 -19.74 9.61
C ALA A 73 -15.14 -18.65 8.62
N GLU A 74 -15.12 -17.40 9.10
CA GLU A 74 -14.55 -16.29 8.36
C GLU A 74 -13.04 -16.26 8.64
N LEU A 75 -12.26 -16.18 7.56
CA LEU A 75 -10.82 -16.02 7.67
C LEU A 75 -10.51 -14.53 7.66
N GLU A 76 -9.88 -14.05 8.73
CA GLU A 76 -9.36 -12.69 8.76
C GLU A 76 -8.19 -12.58 7.76
N THR A 77 -8.34 -11.74 6.75
CA THR A 77 -7.31 -11.49 5.73
C THR A 77 -6.64 -10.12 5.89
N ASN A 78 -7.14 -9.29 6.80
CA ASN A 78 -6.60 -7.97 7.04
C ASN A 78 -5.34 -8.06 7.90
N ALA A 79 -4.18 -7.81 7.29
CA ALA A 79 -2.89 -7.84 7.97
C ALA A 79 -2.85 -6.91 9.19
N GLU A 80 -3.51 -5.75 9.16
CA GLU A 80 -3.53 -4.84 10.32
C GLU A 80 -4.17 -5.51 11.53
N ASN A 81 -5.35 -6.11 11.34
CA ASN A 81 -6.08 -6.81 12.41
C ASN A 81 -5.32 -8.03 12.95
N LEU A 82 -4.52 -8.70 12.12
CA LEU A 82 -3.71 -9.86 12.57
C LEU A 82 -2.52 -9.47 13.45
N TRP A 83 -1.94 -8.29 13.23
CA TRP A 83 -0.69 -7.88 13.85
C TRP A 83 -0.89 -6.95 15.05
N ILE A 84 -2.08 -6.38 15.22
CA ILE A 84 -2.41 -5.48 16.33
C ILE A 84 -2.87 -6.28 17.56
N GLU A 85 -2.42 -5.85 18.74
CA GLU A 85 -2.90 -6.39 20.00
C GLU A 85 -4.35 -5.92 20.27
N VAL A 86 -5.24 -6.89 20.50
CA VAL A 86 -6.65 -6.65 20.83
C VAL A 86 -6.77 -5.92 22.17
N ASP A 87 -7.63 -4.91 22.24
CA ASP A 87 -7.83 -3.99 23.36
C ASP A 87 -6.62 -3.09 23.69
N GLY A 88 -5.63 -3.07 22.81
CA GLY A 88 -4.44 -2.24 22.91
C GLY A 88 -4.70 -0.75 22.73
N ARG A 89 -3.71 0.09 23.06
CA ARG A 89 -3.77 1.54 22.81
C ARG A 89 -3.87 1.83 21.31
N LEU A 90 -3.12 1.10 20.48
CA LEU A 90 -3.06 1.31 19.04
C LEU A 90 -4.41 1.07 18.36
N GLU A 91 -5.15 0.03 18.77
CA GLU A 91 -6.49 -0.24 18.25
C GLU A 91 -7.44 0.93 18.52
N LYS A 92 -7.41 1.51 19.73
CA LYS A 92 -8.23 2.69 20.08
C LYS A 92 -7.85 3.93 19.27
N GLU A 93 -6.57 4.13 18.99
CA GLU A 93 -6.09 5.24 18.15
C GLU A 93 -6.49 5.06 16.69
N LEU A 94 -6.46 3.83 16.17
CA LEU A 94 -6.94 3.49 14.83
C LEU A 94 -8.45 3.63 14.72
N GLU A 95 -9.22 3.15 15.70
CA GLU A 95 -10.68 3.30 15.74
C GLU A 95 -11.07 4.77 15.80
N TYR A 96 -10.37 5.59 16.61
CA TYR A 96 -10.58 7.02 16.65
C TYR A 96 -10.32 7.69 15.29
N THR A 97 -9.19 7.35 14.66
CA THR A 97 -8.82 7.86 13.32
C THR A 97 -9.88 7.48 12.29
N LYS A 98 -10.29 6.22 12.28
CA LYS A 98 -11.33 5.68 11.38
C LYS A 98 -12.67 6.38 11.56
N LYS A 99 -13.05 6.68 12.81
CA LYS A 99 -14.30 7.38 13.13
C LYS A 99 -14.25 8.87 12.78
N ALA A 100 -13.10 9.52 12.98
CA ALA A 100 -12.93 10.95 12.73
C ALA A 100 -12.75 11.28 11.25
N LEU A 101 -12.05 10.42 10.52
CA LEU A 101 -11.56 10.72 9.16
C LEU A 101 -12.11 9.75 8.09
N GLY A 102 -12.72 8.64 8.48
CA GLY A 102 -13.30 7.64 7.59
C GLY A 102 -12.47 6.35 7.48
N GLU A 103 -13.07 5.29 6.93
CA GLU A 103 -12.35 4.04 6.66
C GLU A 103 -11.27 4.26 5.60
N GLY A 104 -10.06 3.74 5.84
CA GLY A 104 -8.94 3.86 4.90
C GLY A 104 -8.39 5.28 4.78
N TYR A 105 -8.59 6.14 5.79
CA TYR A 105 -8.03 7.49 5.77
C TYR A 105 -6.50 7.44 5.87
N GLY A 106 -5.85 7.74 4.75
CA GLY A 106 -4.40 7.68 4.55
C GLY A 106 -4.14 7.25 3.12
N GLY A 107 -3.32 7.98 2.36
CA GLY A 107 -2.98 7.58 1.01
C GLY A 107 -2.17 6.27 1.03
N THR A 108 -2.55 5.30 0.19
CA THR A 108 -1.66 4.17 -0.09
C THR A 108 -0.54 4.66 -1.00
N ASN A 109 0.70 4.32 -0.64
CA ASN A 109 1.87 4.67 -1.45
C ASN A 109 2.19 3.51 -2.39
N GLU A 110 2.04 3.73 -3.69
CA GLU A 110 2.49 2.79 -4.70
C GLU A 110 3.99 3.02 -4.97
N LEU A 111 4.81 1.99 -4.74
CA LEU A 111 6.26 2.09 -4.78
C LEU A 111 6.85 1.43 -6.03
N LEU A 112 7.69 2.18 -6.76
CA LEU A 112 8.51 1.67 -7.86
C LEU A 112 9.98 1.73 -7.48
N ILE A 113 10.61 0.57 -7.26
CA ILE A 113 12.03 0.47 -6.90
C ILE A 113 12.82 -0.11 -8.08
N GLN A 114 13.89 0.58 -8.47
CA GLN A 114 14.81 0.12 -9.51
C GLN A 114 16.14 -0.32 -8.89
N THR A 115 16.53 -1.56 -9.14
CA THR A 115 17.80 -2.13 -8.72
C THR A 115 18.66 -2.52 -9.94
N PRO A 116 20.00 -2.51 -9.81
CA PRO A 116 20.86 -3.06 -10.85
C PRO A 116 20.71 -4.58 -10.91
N ASN A 117 20.84 -5.15 -12.11
CA ASN A 117 20.77 -6.62 -12.31
C ASN A 117 21.93 -7.38 -11.66
N MET A 118 23.07 -6.72 -11.46
CA MET A 118 24.27 -7.28 -10.86
C MET A 118 24.59 -6.54 -9.58
N GLU A 119 24.85 -7.29 -8.51
CA GLU A 119 25.27 -6.74 -7.22
C GLU A 119 26.56 -5.92 -7.37
N GLY A 120 26.67 -4.83 -6.62
CA GLY A 120 27.82 -3.93 -6.64
C GLY A 120 27.91 -2.97 -7.85
N THR A 121 26.94 -3.01 -8.78
CA THR A 121 26.92 -2.06 -9.91
C THR A 121 26.27 -0.73 -9.51
N ASN A 122 26.88 0.39 -9.89
CA ASN A 122 26.32 1.72 -9.63
C ASN A 122 25.06 1.98 -10.49
N ILE A 123 23.94 2.31 -9.83
CA ILE A 123 22.67 2.67 -10.48
C ILE A 123 22.60 4.15 -10.89
N LEU A 124 23.48 5.01 -10.38
CA LEU A 124 23.50 6.45 -10.62
C LEU A 124 24.11 6.79 -11.98
N SER A 125 23.45 6.34 -13.05
CA SER A 125 23.83 6.62 -14.44
C SER A 125 22.67 7.23 -15.21
N VAL A 126 22.99 8.05 -16.22
CA VAL A 126 21.96 8.65 -17.10
C VAL A 126 21.09 7.57 -17.73
N LYS A 127 21.67 6.44 -18.15
CA LYS A 127 20.93 5.32 -18.76
C LYS A 127 19.94 4.69 -17.78
N ALA A 128 20.33 4.53 -16.51
CA ALA A 128 19.44 3.99 -15.49
C ALA A 128 18.27 4.94 -15.19
N MET A 129 18.53 6.25 -15.12
CA MET A 129 17.48 7.27 -14.93
C MET A 129 16.54 7.36 -16.13
N GLN A 130 17.05 7.28 -17.35
CA GLN A 130 16.22 7.20 -18.56
C GLN A 130 15.35 5.94 -18.57
N ARG A 131 15.86 4.81 -18.05
CA ARG A 131 15.07 3.59 -17.90
C ARG A 131 13.96 3.76 -16.86
N HIS A 132 14.27 4.40 -15.72
CA HIS A 132 13.28 4.74 -14.70
C HIS A 132 12.16 5.62 -15.28
N LEU A 133 12.53 6.62 -16.08
CA LEU A 133 11.60 7.52 -16.77
C LEU A 133 10.69 6.80 -17.76
N ASP A 134 11.23 5.87 -18.57
CA ASP A 134 10.44 5.07 -19.52
C ASP A 134 9.40 4.20 -18.79
N ILE A 135 9.78 3.59 -17.66
CA ILE A 135 8.86 2.81 -16.83
C ILE A 135 7.79 3.73 -16.22
N LEU A 136 8.19 4.81 -15.58
CA LEU A 136 7.27 5.75 -14.95
C LEU A 136 6.27 6.32 -15.96
N SER A 137 6.73 6.68 -17.16
CA SER A 137 5.87 7.18 -18.24
C SER A 137 4.86 6.14 -18.73
N ARG A 138 5.19 4.84 -18.67
CA ARG A 138 4.23 3.77 -19.00
C ARG A 138 3.21 3.61 -17.90
N VAL A 139 3.65 3.60 -16.64
CA VAL A 139 2.79 3.45 -15.46
C VAL A 139 1.76 4.58 -15.39
N THR A 140 2.17 5.83 -15.61
CA THR A 140 1.23 6.98 -15.58
C THR A 140 0.22 6.97 -16.72
N ASN A 141 0.47 6.24 -17.81
CA ASN A 141 -0.42 6.12 -18.97
C ASN A 141 -1.33 4.89 -18.91
N ILE A 142 -1.35 4.13 -17.81
CA ILE A 142 -2.25 2.99 -17.65
C ILE A 142 -3.68 3.51 -17.45
N SER A 143 -4.62 2.89 -18.16
CA SER A 143 -6.05 3.09 -18.00
C SER A 143 -6.76 1.75 -17.85
N VAL A 144 -7.77 1.68 -16.98
CA VAL A 144 -8.56 0.48 -16.70
C VAL A 144 -10.02 0.77 -16.96
N GLU A 145 -10.70 -0.12 -17.68
CA GLU A 145 -12.15 -0.04 -17.86
C GLU A 145 -12.86 -0.87 -16.78
N MET A 146 -13.66 -0.21 -15.96
CA MET A 146 -14.43 -0.83 -14.88
C MET A 146 -15.76 -0.10 -14.72
N PHE A 147 -16.86 -0.86 -14.61
CA PHE A 147 -18.22 -0.32 -14.49
C PHE A 147 -18.62 0.63 -15.64
N ASP A 148 -18.29 0.26 -16.88
CA ASP A 148 -18.53 1.08 -18.09
C ASP A 148 -17.87 2.48 -18.04
N GLN A 149 -16.86 2.65 -17.19
CA GLN A 149 -16.06 3.86 -17.09
C GLN A 149 -14.57 3.55 -17.24
N THR A 150 -13.85 4.38 -17.98
CA THR A 150 -12.39 4.32 -18.07
C THR A 150 -11.79 5.14 -16.94
N TRP A 151 -11.02 4.48 -16.09
CA TRP A 151 -10.27 5.06 -14.98
C TRP A 151 -8.81 5.23 -15.39
N THR A 152 -8.27 6.42 -15.16
CA THR A 152 -6.86 6.75 -15.39
C THR A 152 -6.15 6.99 -14.05
N MET A 153 -4.81 7.04 -14.08
CA MET A 153 -4.03 7.37 -12.87
C MET A 153 -4.45 8.71 -12.24
N LYS A 154 -4.88 9.68 -13.05
CA LYS A 154 -5.32 11.00 -12.58
C LYS A 154 -6.60 10.96 -11.76
N ASP A 155 -7.45 9.96 -11.97
CA ASP A 155 -8.74 9.82 -11.27
C ASP A 155 -8.58 9.19 -9.87
N ILE A 156 -7.47 8.51 -9.62
CA ILE A 156 -7.21 7.75 -8.39
C ILE A 156 -6.11 8.41 -7.53
N CYS A 157 -5.19 9.16 -8.16
CA CYS A 157 -4.04 9.71 -7.48
C CYS A 157 -4.40 10.84 -6.49
N TYR A 158 -3.57 10.99 -5.46
CA TYR A 158 -3.60 12.16 -4.60
C TYR A 158 -3.10 13.40 -5.36
N THR A 159 -3.86 14.50 -5.28
CA THR A 159 -3.52 15.78 -5.91
C THR A 159 -3.50 16.89 -4.85
N LEU A 160 -2.70 17.92 -5.09
CA LEU A 160 -2.69 19.09 -4.20
C LEU A 160 -3.99 19.87 -4.38
N SER A 161 -4.73 20.05 -3.29
CA SER A 161 -5.93 20.89 -3.27
C SER A 161 -5.53 22.37 -3.29
N LEU A 162 -6.14 23.12 -4.21
CA LEU A 162 -6.01 24.56 -4.25
C LEU A 162 -7.19 25.21 -3.52
N PRO A 163 -6.98 26.32 -2.80
CA PRO A 163 -8.09 27.07 -2.23
C PRO A 163 -8.98 27.60 -3.36
N PRO A 164 -10.32 27.62 -3.18
CA PRO A 164 -11.23 28.07 -4.22
C PRO A 164 -10.93 29.52 -4.63
N MET A 165 -10.86 29.77 -5.94
CA MET A 165 -10.62 31.10 -6.48
C MET A 165 -11.91 31.86 -6.75
N ASN A 166 -13.07 31.20 -6.66
CA ASN A 166 -14.41 31.73 -6.95
C ASN A 166 -14.53 32.18 -8.41
N MET A 167 -13.87 31.46 -9.32
CA MET A 167 -13.73 31.83 -10.74
C MET A 167 -14.24 30.71 -11.67
N GLY A 168 -15.24 29.95 -11.22
CA GLY A 168 -16.01 28.98 -12.02
C GLY A 168 -15.12 28.09 -12.89
N SER A 169 -15.12 28.35 -14.22
CA SER A 169 -14.37 27.56 -15.20
C SER A 169 -12.86 27.53 -14.99
N LEU A 170 -12.26 28.55 -14.36
CA LEU A 170 -10.83 28.56 -14.08
C LEU A 170 -10.46 27.59 -12.94
N ASP A 171 -11.34 27.41 -11.95
CA ASP A 171 -11.11 26.49 -10.84
C ASP A 171 -11.05 25.03 -11.34
N ASP A 172 -11.96 24.66 -12.26
CA ASP A 172 -11.98 23.33 -12.89
C ASP A 172 -10.73 23.09 -13.76
N THR A 173 -10.38 24.11 -14.56
CA THR A 173 -9.23 24.06 -15.48
C THR A 173 -7.91 23.94 -14.70
N LEU A 174 -7.80 24.65 -13.59
CA LEU A 174 -6.62 24.62 -12.73
C LEU A 174 -6.51 23.28 -11.99
N SER A 175 -7.63 22.71 -11.54
CA SER A 175 -7.68 21.38 -10.90
C SER A 175 -7.25 20.26 -11.85
N GLN A 176 -7.57 20.39 -13.14
CA GLN A 176 -7.12 19.47 -14.19
C GLN A 176 -5.61 19.62 -14.49
N LEU A 177 -5.07 20.83 -14.37
CA LEU A 177 -3.64 21.10 -14.59
C LEU A 177 -2.77 20.57 -13.44
N MET A 178 -3.26 20.58 -12.20
CA MET A 178 -2.49 20.13 -11.03
C MET A 178 -2.06 18.67 -11.20
N PRO A 179 -0.77 18.33 -11.10
CA PRO A 179 -0.32 16.97 -11.32
C PRO A 179 -0.61 16.09 -10.10
N CYS A 180 -0.58 14.77 -10.31
CA CYS A 180 -0.53 13.81 -9.22
C CYS A 180 0.74 14.01 -8.39
N VAL A 181 0.64 13.82 -7.07
CA VAL A 181 1.82 13.81 -6.21
C VAL A 181 2.63 12.55 -6.49
N MET A 182 3.80 12.72 -7.11
CA MET A 182 4.77 11.66 -7.35
C MET A 182 6.10 12.08 -6.76
N ILE A 183 6.70 11.21 -5.94
CA ILE A 183 8.01 11.43 -5.34
C ILE A 183 9.00 10.60 -6.14
N THR A 184 9.88 11.25 -6.91
CA THR A 184 10.80 10.56 -7.82
C THR A 184 12.17 11.25 -7.87
N PRO A 185 13.28 10.50 -7.98
CA PRO A 185 14.60 11.09 -8.23
C PRO A 185 14.67 11.86 -9.57
N LEU A 186 13.71 11.62 -10.47
CA LEU A 186 13.58 12.39 -11.71
C LEU A 186 13.19 13.85 -11.45
N ASP A 187 12.74 14.20 -10.24
CA ASP A 187 12.41 15.57 -9.89
C ASP A 187 13.62 16.51 -9.91
N CYS A 188 14.84 16.01 -9.79
CA CYS A 188 16.04 16.82 -9.98
C CYS A 188 16.27 17.23 -11.45
N PHE A 189 15.61 16.57 -12.40
CA PHE A 189 15.83 16.74 -13.84
C PHE A 189 14.59 17.31 -14.53
N TRP A 190 14.78 17.97 -15.67
CA TRP A 190 13.67 18.46 -16.48
C TRP A 190 12.75 17.30 -16.93
N ASP A 191 13.33 16.13 -17.19
CA ASP A 191 12.61 14.93 -17.62
C ASP A 191 11.54 14.45 -16.62
N GLY A 192 11.63 14.80 -15.33
CA GLY A 192 10.59 14.54 -14.33
C GLY A 192 9.23 15.19 -14.66
N ALA A 193 9.22 16.20 -15.54
CA ALA A 193 8.00 16.84 -16.02
C ALA A 193 7.22 16.02 -17.08
N LYS A 194 7.87 15.05 -17.74
CA LYS A 194 7.27 14.24 -18.80
C LYS A 194 6.09 13.36 -18.29
N PRO A 195 6.19 12.67 -17.14
CA PRO A 195 5.10 11.85 -16.61
C PRO A 195 3.98 12.64 -15.89
N LEU A 196 4.19 13.92 -15.54
CA LEU A 196 3.25 14.71 -14.71
C LEU A 196 1.98 15.20 -15.44
N GLY A 197 1.77 14.82 -16.71
CA GLY A 197 0.57 15.21 -17.47
C GLY A 197 0.54 16.71 -17.83
N PRO A 198 -0.63 17.27 -18.17
CA PRO A 198 -1.94 16.64 -18.30
C PRO A 198 -2.10 15.84 -19.61
N HIS A 199 -2.96 14.81 -19.57
CA HIS A 199 -3.36 14.00 -20.73
C HIS A 199 -4.56 14.62 -21.48
N ILE A 200 -5.22 15.60 -20.86
CA ILE A 200 -6.34 16.36 -21.41
C ILE A 200 -5.82 17.71 -21.89
N LYS A 201 -6.36 18.22 -23.01
CA LYS A 201 -6.04 19.57 -23.48
C LYS A 201 -6.70 20.58 -22.54
N VAL A 202 -5.88 21.37 -21.86
CA VAL A 202 -6.31 22.44 -20.97
C VAL A 202 -6.19 23.74 -21.74
N ASP A 203 -7.29 24.47 -21.94
CA ASP A 203 -7.31 25.80 -22.58
C ASP A 203 -7.65 26.86 -21.52
N LEU A 204 -6.70 27.73 -21.19
CA LEU A 204 -6.86 28.72 -20.12
C LEU A 204 -7.61 30.01 -20.55
N ALA A 205 -8.06 30.14 -21.80
CA ALA A 205 -8.59 31.41 -22.32
C ALA A 205 -9.91 31.27 -23.11
N PRO A 206 -11.04 31.78 -22.59
CA PRO A 206 -12.21 32.07 -23.41
C PRO A 206 -11.94 33.34 -24.23
N GLY A 207 -11.74 33.20 -25.55
CA GLY A 207 -11.66 34.34 -26.48
C GLY A 207 -10.28 34.72 -27.01
N SER A 208 -9.23 33.90 -26.79
CA SER A 208 -7.98 34.08 -27.54
C SER A 208 -8.18 33.69 -29.01
N ASN A 209 -7.72 34.53 -29.94
CA ASN A 209 -7.82 34.32 -31.38
C ASN A 209 -7.41 32.88 -31.75
N LYS A 210 -8.09 32.27 -32.73
CA LYS A 210 -7.76 30.94 -33.29
C LYS A 210 -6.34 30.82 -33.89
N ASN A 211 -5.55 31.89 -33.84
CA ASN A 211 -4.14 31.97 -34.25
C ASN A 211 -3.16 32.20 -33.07
N SER A 212 -3.66 32.37 -31.85
CA SER A 212 -2.86 32.15 -30.64
C SER A 212 -2.80 30.64 -30.44
N PRO A 213 -1.62 30.05 -30.21
CA PRO A 213 -1.52 28.60 -30.15
C PRO A 213 -2.32 28.17 -28.92
N GLY A 214 -3.51 27.59 -29.14
CA GLY A 214 -4.23 26.79 -28.15
C GLY A 214 -3.27 25.70 -27.71
N THR A 215 -2.47 26.04 -26.71
CA THR A 215 -1.21 25.39 -26.44
C THR A 215 -1.57 24.26 -25.52
N ASN A 216 -1.39 23.03 -25.98
CA ASN A 216 -1.41 21.84 -25.16
C ASN A 216 -0.47 22.06 -23.96
N LEU A 217 -1.02 22.58 -22.86
CA LEU A 217 -0.31 22.99 -21.65
C LEU A 217 0.21 21.72 -20.99
N LYS A 218 1.52 21.50 -21.08
CA LYS A 218 2.20 20.36 -20.46
C LYS A 218 3.24 20.86 -19.50
N TRP A 219 3.38 20.18 -18.35
CA TRP A 219 4.39 20.51 -17.35
C TRP A 219 5.81 20.59 -17.93
N LYS A 220 6.11 19.77 -18.96
CA LYS A 220 7.40 19.79 -19.67
C LYS A 220 7.71 21.08 -20.44
N ARG A 221 6.73 21.94 -20.71
CA ARG A 221 6.89 23.24 -21.41
C ARG A 221 6.32 24.42 -20.61
N LEU A 222 5.92 24.19 -19.36
CA LEU A 222 5.24 25.18 -18.55
C LEU A 222 6.20 25.84 -17.58
N ASN A 223 6.31 27.18 -17.66
CA ASN A 223 6.89 28.00 -16.61
C ASN A 223 5.74 28.67 -15.83
N PRO A 224 5.42 28.22 -14.59
CA PRO A 224 4.30 28.75 -13.82
C PRO A 224 4.39 30.26 -13.56
N MET A 225 5.59 30.78 -13.36
CA MET A 225 5.81 32.20 -13.11
C MET A 225 5.52 33.04 -14.36
N GLU A 226 5.95 32.58 -15.54
CA GLU A 226 5.64 33.25 -16.80
C GLU A 226 4.14 33.20 -17.10
N LEU A 227 3.49 32.06 -16.88
CA LEU A 227 2.05 31.91 -17.08
C LEU A 227 1.25 32.90 -16.21
N VAL A 228 1.57 33.01 -14.93
CA VAL A 228 0.89 33.97 -14.04
C VAL A 228 1.23 35.42 -14.41
N ASN A 229 2.45 35.70 -14.85
CA ASN A 229 2.82 37.03 -15.34
C ASN A 229 2.02 37.46 -16.58
N GLU A 230 1.70 36.53 -17.49
CA GLU A 230 0.82 36.81 -18.62
C GLU A 230 -0.61 37.12 -18.17
N MET A 231 -1.10 36.45 -17.12
CA MET A 231 -2.41 36.71 -16.53
C MET A 231 -2.53 38.11 -15.89
N LYS A 232 -1.41 38.75 -15.53
CA LYS A 232 -1.41 40.14 -15.01
C LYS A 232 -2.10 41.12 -15.96
N VAL A 233 -1.98 40.90 -17.27
CA VAL A 233 -2.57 41.77 -18.29
C VAL A 233 -4.08 41.56 -18.42
N VAL A 234 -4.56 40.36 -18.11
CA VAL A 234 -5.95 39.94 -18.34
C VAL A 234 -6.80 40.07 -17.08
N VAL A 235 -6.28 39.65 -15.92
CA VAL A 235 -7.01 39.64 -14.63
C VAL A 235 -6.06 40.02 -13.47
N PRO A 236 -5.88 41.32 -13.19
CA PRO A 236 -4.94 41.80 -12.17
C PRO A 236 -5.24 41.31 -10.73
N GLU A 237 -6.52 41.13 -10.39
CA GLU A 237 -6.94 40.64 -9.06
C GLU A 237 -6.50 39.18 -8.82
N LEU A 238 -6.51 38.36 -9.88
CA LEU A 238 -6.12 36.95 -9.82
C LEU A 238 -4.60 36.80 -9.73
N TYR A 239 -3.86 37.71 -10.36
CA TYR A 239 -2.41 37.72 -10.37
C TYR A 239 -1.82 37.73 -8.96
N GLU A 240 -2.26 38.64 -8.08
CA GLU A 240 -1.70 38.74 -6.72
C GLU A 240 -1.98 37.48 -5.89
N LYS A 241 -3.20 36.93 -5.98
CA LYS A 241 -3.57 35.71 -5.26
C LYS A 241 -2.77 34.50 -5.76
N MET A 242 -2.67 34.31 -7.07
CA MET A 242 -1.91 33.21 -7.68
C MET A 242 -0.41 33.34 -7.41
N MET A 243 0.14 34.55 -7.53
CA MET A 243 1.56 34.81 -7.25
C MET A 243 1.90 34.57 -5.77
N GLY A 244 1.00 34.94 -4.86
CA GLY A 244 1.08 34.59 -3.44
C GLY A 244 1.18 33.08 -3.22
N LEU A 245 0.23 32.31 -3.79
CA LEU A 245 0.20 30.85 -3.69
C LEU A 245 1.46 30.20 -4.26
N LEU A 246 1.95 30.64 -5.44
CA LEU A 246 3.18 30.10 -6.02
C LEU A 246 4.38 30.35 -5.11
N LYS A 247 4.50 31.55 -4.53
CA LYS A 247 5.62 31.93 -3.64
C LYS A 247 5.57 31.20 -2.29
N GLU A 248 4.37 31.00 -1.75
CA GLU A 248 4.14 30.19 -0.55
C GLU A 248 4.51 28.73 -0.78
N ALA A 249 4.10 28.16 -1.91
CA ALA A 249 4.45 26.80 -2.31
C ALA A 249 5.93 26.63 -2.75
N GLY A 250 6.64 27.74 -2.98
CA GLY A 250 8.00 27.72 -3.50
C GLY A 250 8.09 27.28 -4.96
N ILE A 251 6.99 27.44 -5.71
CA ILE A 251 6.94 27.19 -7.15
C ILE A 251 7.63 28.36 -7.86
N THR A 252 8.60 28.03 -8.72
CA THR A 252 9.38 28.99 -9.49
C THR A 252 9.24 28.68 -10.98
N SER A 253 10.33 28.37 -11.68
CA SER A 253 10.33 27.95 -13.09
C SER A 253 9.79 26.53 -13.33
N GLY A 254 9.32 25.84 -12.28
CA GLY A 254 8.92 24.44 -12.32
C GLY A 254 10.10 23.54 -12.66
N TYR A 255 10.05 22.92 -13.85
CA TYR A 255 11.11 22.04 -14.36
C TYR A 255 12.00 22.70 -15.43
N MET A 256 11.70 23.93 -15.85
CA MET A 256 12.29 24.54 -17.06
C MET A 256 13.77 24.92 -16.93
N GLU A 257 14.27 25.14 -15.72
CA GLU A 257 15.68 25.48 -15.45
C GLU A 257 16.51 24.26 -15.03
N LYS A 258 15.86 23.12 -14.78
CA LYS A 258 16.53 21.88 -14.34
C LYS A 258 17.36 21.27 -15.47
N PRO A 259 18.46 20.54 -15.17
CA PRO A 259 19.25 19.88 -16.19
C PRO A 259 18.43 18.80 -16.92
N CYS A 260 18.62 18.68 -18.23
CA CYS A 260 18.06 17.58 -19.02
C CYS A 260 18.93 16.33 -18.87
N LEU A 261 18.33 15.14 -18.74
CA LEU A 261 19.08 13.88 -18.76
C LEU A 261 19.78 13.68 -20.11
N ASP A 262 19.10 14.05 -21.18
CA ASP A 262 19.65 14.11 -22.54
C ASP A 262 19.65 15.55 -23.08
N PRO A 263 20.81 16.23 -23.13
CA PRO A 263 20.93 17.59 -23.68
C PRO A 263 20.65 17.67 -25.19
N TYR A 264 20.62 16.54 -25.89
CA TYR A 264 20.33 16.46 -27.33
C TYR A 264 18.84 16.21 -27.61
N ASP A 265 18.02 16.01 -26.57
CA ASP A 265 16.57 15.92 -26.71
C ASP A 265 16.04 17.21 -27.37
N PRO A 266 15.34 17.13 -28.50
CA PRO A 266 14.79 18.31 -29.19
C PRO A 266 13.75 19.06 -28.35
N GLU A 267 13.15 18.42 -27.36
CA GLU A 267 12.19 19.02 -26.44
C GLU A 267 12.83 19.65 -25.20
N CYS A 268 14.14 19.45 -24.97
CA CYS A 268 14.85 20.05 -23.83
C CYS A 268 14.80 21.59 -23.94
N PRO A 269 14.37 22.31 -22.89
CA PRO A 269 14.18 23.75 -22.95
C PRO A 269 15.52 24.49 -23.03
N LYS A 270 15.52 25.62 -23.73
CA LYS A 270 16.73 26.47 -23.89
C LYS A 270 17.23 27.06 -22.56
N THR A 271 16.36 27.11 -21.56
CA THR A 271 16.61 27.59 -20.20
C THR A 271 17.28 26.55 -19.30
N ALA A 272 17.32 25.27 -19.69
CA ALA A 272 17.97 24.23 -18.90
C ALA A 272 19.49 24.49 -18.77
N SER A 273 20.03 24.24 -17.58
CA SER A 273 21.42 24.53 -17.21
C SER A 273 22.45 23.90 -18.16
N ASN A 274 22.17 22.70 -18.69
CA ASN A 274 23.05 21.96 -19.59
C ASN A 274 22.66 22.02 -21.08
N TYR A 275 21.64 22.81 -21.45
CA TYR A 275 21.19 22.92 -22.83
C TYR A 275 22.28 23.46 -23.77
N LYS A 276 23.04 24.48 -23.33
CA LYS A 276 24.10 25.11 -24.14
C LYS A 276 25.40 24.32 -24.13
N THR A 277 25.76 23.75 -22.98
CA THR A 277 27.03 23.02 -22.81
C THR A 277 27.00 21.63 -23.45
N LYS A 278 25.79 21.07 -23.67
CA LYS A 278 25.57 19.70 -24.16
C LYS A 278 26.27 18.62 -23.34
N LYS A 279 26.64 18.95 -22.09
CA LYS A 279 27.27 18.02 -21.15
C LYS A 279 26.18 17.22 -20.43
N LYS A 280 26.33 15.90 -20.41
CA LYS A 280 25.47 15.02 -19.62
C LYS A 280 25.64 15.34 -18.12
N PRO A 281 24.54 15.36 -17.34
CA PRO A 281 24.62 15.65 -15.91
C PRO A 281 25.32 14.51 -15.16
N ASP A 282 26.00 14.86 -14.06
CA ASP A 282 26.48 13.87 -13.10
C ASP A 282 25.35 13.56 -12.12
N ILE A 283 24.77 12.37 -12.26
CA ILE A 283 23.60 11.96 -11.49
C ILE A 283 23.87 11.96 -9.99
N GLY A 284 25.08 11.60 -9.55
CA GLY A 284 25.39 11.58 -8.11
C GLY A 284 25.38 12.98 -7.50
N VAL A 285 25.91 13.97 -8.22
CA VAL A 285 25.95 15.36 -7.77
C VAL A 285 24.56 15.97 -7.75
N GLU A 286 23.76 15.76 -8.81
CA GLU A 286 22.42 16.35 -8.90
C GLU A 286 21.45 15.81 -7.84
N LEU A 287 21.61 14.54 -7.42
CA LEU A 287 20.80 13.95 -6.35
C LEU A 287 21.30 14.27 -4.94
N THR A 288 22.47 14.91 -4.81
CA THR A 288 23.05 15.22 -3.50
C THR A 288 22.21 16.27 -2.79
N GLY A 289 21.67 15.93 -1.61
CA GLY A 289 20.81 16.83 -0.84
C GLY A 289 19.31 16.67 -1.11
N GLY A 290 18.93 15.67 -1.91
CA GLY A 290 17.53 15.33 -2.23
C GLY A 290 16.98 16.12 -3.42
N CYS A 291 15.90 15.60 -3.99
CA CYS A 291 15.23 16.24 -5.12
C CYS A 291 14.03 17.05 -4.68
N GLN A 292 13.84 18.19 -5.35
CA GLN A 292 12.68 19.05 -5.19
C GLN A 292 11.83 18.99 -6.46
N GLY A 293 10.54 18.69 -6.32
CA GLY A 293 9.57 18.71 -7.41
C GLY A 293 9.29 20.12 -7.95
N PHE A 294 8.08 20.34 -8.48
CA PHE A 294 7.67 21.67 -8.95
C PHE A 294 7.42 22.68 -7.80
N ALA A 295 7.06 22.19 -6.60
CA ALA A 295 6.69 22.99 -5.44
C ALA A 295 7.69 22.83 -4.29
N LYS A 296 8.83 23.54 -4.36
CA LYS A 296 10.01 23.30 -3.50
C LYS A 296 9.76 23.28 -1.99
N LYS A 297 8.70 23.91 -1.49
CA LYS A 297 8.36 23.96 -0.06
C LYS A 297 7.31 22.94 0.37
N VAL A 298 6.61 22.31 -0.59
CA VAL A 298 5.41 21.49 -0.33
C VAL A 298 5.54 20.08 -0.90
N SER A 299 6.15 19.92 -2.08
CA SER A 299 6.50 18.59 -2.59
C SER A 299 7.63 18.03 -1.71
N GLY A 300 7.38 16.89 -1.05
CA GLY A 300 8.33 16.24 -0.16
C GLY A 300 9.70 16.01 -0.83
N LEU A 301 10.75 15.97 -0.02
CA LEU A 301 12.10 15.63 -0.48
C LEU A 301 12.14 14.14 -0.85
N ALA A 302 12.50 13.86 -2.11
CA ALA A 302 12.86 12.52 -2.59
C ALA A 302 14.34 12.23 -2.34
#